data_AF-A0A9P7EKT1-F1
#
_entry.id   AF-A0A9P7EKT1-F1
#
_cell.length_a   1.000
_cell.length_b   1.000
_cell.length_c   1.000
_cell.angle_alpha   90.00
_cell.angle_beta   90.00
_cell.angle_gamma   90.00
#
_symmetry.space_group_name_H-M   'P 1'
#
loop_
_entity.id
_entity.type
_entity.pdbx_description
1 polymer ?
#
loop_
_entity_poly.entity_id
_entity_poly.type
_entity_poly.pdbx_seq_one_letter_code
_entity_poly.pdbx_strand_id
1 'polypeptide(L)' 'STAPPPDDSIPFFPLLSMFDHCNRGNWSTLSKEIESWLVTKVDSESPLWAWGCDAFWLAFIGGYLCFLRGRWPMWDS' A
#
# COMPACT_ATOMS: atom_id res chain seq x y z
N SER A 1 -11.97 15.98 -29.53
CA SER A 1 -11.03 15.13 -28.80
C SER A 1 -11.09 15.46 -27.32
N THR A 2 -11.80 14.65 -26.56
CA THR A 2 -11.69 14.66 -25.10
C THR A 2 -10.54 13.71 -24.78
N ALA A 3 -9.51 14.20 -24.09
CA ALA A 3 -8.44 13.34 -23.58
C ALA A 3 -9.06 12.22 -22.72
N PRO A 4 -8.54 10.98 -22.74
CA PRO A 4 -9.01 9.96 -21.81
C PRO A 4 -8.85 10.49 -20.38
N PRO A 5 -9.74 10.13 -19.44
CA PRO A 5 -9.55 10.45 -18.03
C PRO A 5 -8.15 9.97 -17.60
N PRO A 6 -7.47 10.67 -16.68
CA PRO A 6 -6.22 10.18 -16.14
C PRO A 6 -6.47 8.75 -15.66
N ASP A 7 -5.68 7.80 -16.17
CA ASP A 7 -5.80 6.41 -15.77
C ASP A 7 -5.65 6.39 -14.23
N ASP A 8 -6.75 6.13 -13.52
CA ASP A 8 -6.83 5.88 -12.08
C ASP A 8 -6.11 4.56 -11.71
N SER A 9 -5.08 4.20 -12.48
CA SER A 9 -4.27 3.03 -12.29
C SER A 9 -3.32 3.26 -11.14
N ILE A 10 -3.56 2.52 -10.06
CA ILE A 10 -2.66 2.48 -8.91
C ILE A 10 -1.45 1.62 -9.34
N PRO A 11 -0.23 2.18 -9.41
CA PRO A 11 0.89 1.58 -10.16
C PRO A 11 1.46 0.30 -9.51
N PHE A 12 1.12 0.05 -8.25
CA PHE A 12 1.51 -1.13 -7.47
C PHE A 12 0.35 -2.12 -7.28
N PHE A 13 -0.78 -1.90 -7.96
CA PHE A 13 -1.92 -2.83 -7.98
C PHE A 13 -2.22 -3.34 -9.40
N PRO A 14 -2.59 -4.63 -9.55
CA PRO A 14 -2.57 -5.67 -8.52
C PRO A 14 -1.14 -5.99 -8.06
N LEU A 15 -1.01 -6.54 -6.85
CA LEU A 15 0.30 -6.97 -6.35
C LEU A 15 0.91 -8.01 -7.30
N LEU A 16 2.24 -7.98 -7.44
CA LEU A 16 2.97 -8.97 -8.20
C LEU A 16 2.69 -10.37 -7.65
N SER A 17 2.58 -11.37 -8.51
CA SER A 17 2.35 -12.78 -8.12
C SER A 17 3.44 -13.34 -7.20
N MET A 18 4.63 -12.73 -7.22
CA MET A 18 5.76 -13.08 -6.37
C MET A 18 5.77 -12.34 -5.02
N PHE A 19 4.75 -11.52 -4.73
CA PHE A 19 4.63 -10.83 -3.46
C PHE A 19 4.38 -11.83 -2.33
N ASP A 20 5.45 -12.16 -1.61
CA ASP A 20 5.40 -12.92 -0.36
C ASP A 20 5.00 -12.01 0.81
N HIS A 21 3.79 -12.23 1.34
CA HIS A 21 3.25 -11.53 2.50
C HIS A 21 3.97 -11.88 3.83
N CYS A 22 4.77 -12.94 3.87
CA CYS A 22 5.63 -13.25 5.01
C CYS A 22 7.00 -12.55 4.91
N ASN A 23 7.33 -11.98 3.75
CA ASN A 23 8.60 -11.31 3.52
C ASN A 23 8.51 -9.81 3.85
N ARG A 24 9.17 -9.41 4.95
CA ARG A 24 9.27 -7.99 5.35
C ARG A 24 9.86 -7.09 4.27
N GLY A 25 10.78 -7.62 3.46
CA GLY A 25 11.37 -6.88 2.33
C GLY A 25 10.32 -6.48 1.31
N ASN A 26 9.38 -7.37 0.99
CA ASN A 26 8.31 -7.07 0.03
C ASN A 26 7.38 -5.97 0.56
N TRP A 27 6.99 -6.04 1.83
CA TRP A 27 6.20 -4.98 2.48
C TRP A 27 6.94 -3.64 2.55
N SER A 28 8.24 -3.66 2.88
CA SER A 28 9.05 -2.45 2.92
C SER A 28 9.27 -1.83 1.54
N THR A 29 9.33 -2.63 0.49
CA THR A 29 9.40 -2.12 -0.90
C THR A 29 8.06 -1.50 -1.28
N LEU A 30 6.96 -2.19 -1.02
CA LEU A 30 5.61 -1.71 -1.30
C LEU A 30 5.31 -0.38 -0.59
N SER A 31 5.69 -0.24 0.69
CA SER A 31 5.45 1.02 1.42
C SER A 31 6.18 2.21 0.79
N LYS A 32 7.41 2.01 0.30
CA LYS A 32 8.18 3.05 -0.40
C LYS A 32 7.59 3.39 -1.76
N GLU A 33 7.07 2.41 -2.49
CA GLU A 33 6.39 2.64 -3.77
C GLU A 33 5.12 3.48 -3.57
N ILE A 34 4.33 3.15 -2.55
CA ILE A 34 3.12 3.91 -2.19
C ILE A 34 3.47 5.34 -1.75
N GLU A 35 4.48 5.51 -0.89
CA GLU A 35 4.95 6.83 -0.45
C GLU A 35 5.37 7.70 -1.64
N SER A 36 6.20 7.15 -2.54
CA SER A 36 6.63 7.85 -3.75
C SER A 36 5.45 8.28 -4.62
N TRP A 37 4.46 7.39 -4.79
CA TRP A 37 3.25 7.68 -5.55
C TRP A 37 2.40 8.79 -4.91
N LEU A 38 2.18 8.74 -3.59
CA LEU A 38 1.46 9.76 -2.84
C LEU A 38 2.11 11.15 -2.96
N VAL A 39 3.44 11.21 -2.88
CA VAL A 39 4.18 12.48 -2.89
C VAL A 39 4.32 13.07 -4.30
N THR A 40 4.35 12.23 -5.34
CA THR A 40 4.73 12.68 -6.70
C THR A 40 3.61 12.62 -7.73
N LYS A 41 2.53 11.87 -7.49
CA LYS A 41 1.50 11.57 -8.51
C LYS A 41 0.08 11.88 -8.09
N VAL A 42 -0.25 11.83 -6.79
CA VAL A 42 -1.63 11.97 -6.32
C VAL A 42 -1.86 13.37 -5.75
N ASP A 43 -2.95 14.00 -6.13
CA ASP A 43 -3.42 15.25 -5.52
C ASP A 43 -3.88 15.00 -4.07
N SER A 44 -3.40 15.80 -3.11
CA SER A 44 -3.68 15.61 -1.68
C SER A 44 -5.15 15.79 -1.31
N GLU A 45 -5.90 16.54 -2.12
CA GLU A 45 -7.34 16.75 -1.91
C GLU A 45 -8.19 15.62 -2.53
N SER A 46 -7.57 14.69 -3.26
CA SER A 46 -8.27 13.57 -3.87
C SER A 46 -8.61 12.48 -2.84
N PRO A 47 -9.79 11.83 -2.93
CA PRO A 47 -10.09 10.62 -2.16
C PRO A 47 -9.04 9.51 -2.34
N LEU A 48 -8.37 9.49 -3.48
CA LEU A 48 -7.31 8.54 -3.79
C LEU A 48 -6.07 8.71 -2.89
N TRP A 49 -5.80 9.94 -2.44
CA TRP A 49 -4.71 10.23 -1.51
C TRP A 49 -5.00 9.63 -0.13
N ALA A 50 -6.21 9.82 0.39
CA ALA A 50 -6.63 9.23 1.66
C ALA A 50 -6.53 7.69 1.62
N TRP A 51 -7.05 7.07 0.56
CA TRP A 51 -6.90 5.63 0.34
C TRP A 51 -5.43 5.20 0.26
N GLY A 52 -4.59 5.97 -0.45
CA GLY A 52 -3.16 5.69 -0.57
C GLY A 52 -2.43 5.79 0.78
N CYS A 53 -2.82 6.72 1.65
CA CYS A 53 -2.27 6.82 3.01
C CYS A 53 -2.63 5.58 3.85
N ASP A 54 -3.86 5.09 3.77
CA ASP A 54 -4.26 3.85 4.44
C ASP A 54 -3.44 2.65 3.93
N ALA A 55 -3.28 2.55 2.61
CA ALA A 55 -2.46 1.51 1.98
C ALA A 55 -0.98 1.61 2.39
N PHE A 56 -0.42 2.82 2.47
CA PHE A 56 0.94 3.07 2.94
C PHE A 56 1.11 2.55 4.38
N TRP A 57 0.22 2.93 5.30
CA TRP A 57 0.31 2.51 6.69
C TRP A 57 0.21 1.00 6.85
N LEU A 58 -0.69 0.35 6.09
CA LEU A 58 -0.79 -1.11 6.06
C LEU A 58 0.53 -1.76 5.60
N ALA A 59 1.12 -1.26 4.52
CA ALA A 59 2.37 -1.82 4.01
C ALA A 59 3.56 -1.56 4.95
N PHE A 60 3.63 -0.35 5.51
CA PHE A 60 4.66 0.03 6.49
C PHE A 60 4.58 -0.84 7.74
N ILE A 61 3.39 -1.00 8.30
CA ILE A 61 3.14 -1.89 9.44
C ILE A 61 3.52 -3.34 9.09
N GLY A 62 3.14 -3.85 7.92
CA GLY A 62 3.53 -5.19 7.47
C GLY A 62 5.04 -5.42 7.43
N GLY A 63 5.80 -4.40 7.01
CA GLY A 63 7.26 -4.45 6.93
C GLY A 63 7.97 -4.35 8.28
N TYR A 64 7.45 -3.53 9.20
CA TYR A 64 8.09 -3.26 10.49
C TYR A 64 7.62 -4.14 11.62
N LEU A 65 6.32 -4.44 11.70
CA LEU A 65 5.78 -5.12 12.88
C LEU A 65 5.95 -6.62 12.85
N CYS A 66 6.19 -7.25 11.69
CA CYS A 66 6.05 -8.69 11.56
C CYS A 66 4.70 -9.10 12.15
N PHE A 67 3.65 -9.15 11.34
CA PHE A 67 2.46 -9.92 11.67
C PHE A 67 2.92 -11.27 12.25
N LEU A 68 2.88 -11.44 13.58
CA LEU A 68 3.70 -12.41 14.31
C LEU A 68 3.19 -13.81 13.97
N ARG A 69 3.68 -14.42 12.89
CA ARG A 69 3.37 -15.81 12.51
C ARG A 69 1.86 -16.16 12.56
N GLY A 70 0.97 -15.19 12.29
CA GLY A 70 -0.47 -15.41 12.27
C GLY A 70 -1.15 -15.64 13.64
N ARG A 71 -0.55 -15.26 14.77
CA ARG A 71 -1.27 -15.25 16.07
C ARG A 71 -1.60 -13.84 16.51
N TRP A 72 -2.85 -13.44 16.28
CA TRP A 72 -3.48 -12.37 17.05
C TRP A 72 -3.61 -12.84 18.50
N PRO A 73 -3.18 -12.07 19.51
CA PRO A 73 -3.75 -12.24 20.85
C PRO A 73 -5.26 -12.07 20.72
N MET A 74 -6.07 -12.90 21.40
CA MET A 74 -7.52 -12.71 21.47
C MET A 74 -7.79 -11.24 21.76
N TRP A 75 -8.33 -10.53 20.78
CA TRP A 75 -8.69 -9.12 20.88
C TRP A 75 -10.14 -8.96 21.30
N ASP A 76 -10.83 -10.09 21.49
CA ASP A 76 -12.25 -10.23 21.83
C ASP A 76 -12.51 -11.07 23.10
N SER A 77 -11.48 -11.35 23.92
CA SER A 77 -11.65 -12.00 25.23
C SER A 77 -11.75 -11.01 26.37
#